data_AF-A0A2G1W2C3-F1
#
_entry.id   AF-A0A2G1W2C3-F1
#
_cell.length_a   1.000
_cell.length_b   1.000
_cell.length_c   1.000
_cell.angle_alpha   90.00
_cell.angle_beta   90.00
_cell.angle_gamma   90.00
#
_symmetry.space_group_name_H-M   'P 1'
#
loop_
_entity.id
_entity.type
_entity.pdbx_description
1 polymer ?
#
loop_
_entity_poly.entity_id
_entity_poly.type
_entity_poly.pdbx_seq_one_letter_code
_entity_poly.pdbx_strand_id
1 'polypeptide(L)' 'MDKLLKLPPCERHRVFQASTEKRNLAPKIVEKDFCVCWLVQQLFNVQALNSYSGRVKKVDVALALR' A
#
# COMPACT_ATOMS: atom_id res chain seq x y z
N MET A 1 -0.25 4.10 6.30
CA MET A 1 -1.03 4.48 5.08
C MET A 1 -2.48 4.87 5.41
N ASP A 2 -2.93 4.63 6.64
CA ASP A 2 -4.33 4.79 7.08
C ASP A 2 -4.87 6.22 7.02
N LYS A 3 -4.01 7.22 7.20
CA LYS A 3 -4.40 8.63 7.12
C LYS A 3 -5.00 9.00 5.75
N LEU A 4 -4.48 8.39 4.67
CA LEU A 4 -4.96 8.65 3.31
C LEU A 4 -6.34 8.01 3.05
N LEU A 5 -6.61 6.86 3.66
CA LEU A 5 -7.91 6.17 3.58
C LEU A 5 -9.02 6.89 4.35
N LYS A 6 -8.66 7.61 5.42
CA LYS A 6 -9.59 8.41 6.22
C LYS A 6 -10.04 9.71 5.53
N LEU A 7 -9.40 10.10 4.43
CA LEU A 7 -9.80 11.29 3.68
C LEU A 7 -11.12 11.05 2.94
N PRO A 8 -11.94 12.11 2.76
CA PRO A 8 -13.07 12.08 1.84
C PRO A 8 -12.64 11.65 0.44
N PRO A 9 -13.51 10.98 -0.35
CA PRO A 9 -13.16 10.47 -1.68
C PRO A 9 -12.55 11.53 -2.60
N CYS A 10 -13.09 12.76 -2.57
CA CYS A 10 -12.60 13.88 -3.38
C CYS A 10 -11.17 14.30 -3.00
N GLU A 11 -10.84 14.35 -1.71
CA GLU A 11 -9.51 14.72 -1.25
C GLU A 11 -8.50 13.61 -1.51
N ARG A 12 -8.89 12.36 -1.26
CA ARG A 12 -8.07 11.19 -1.58
C ARG A 12 -7.74 11.12 -3.08
N HIS A 13 -8.71 11.41 -3.94
CA HIS A 13 -8.51 11.46 -5.38
C HIS A 13 -7.48 12.52 -5.79
N ARG A 14 -7.52 13.71 -5.19
CA ARG A 14 -6.52 14.77 -5.45
C ARG A 14 -5.11 14.34 -5.10
N VAL A 15 -4.93 13.61 -3.98
CA VAL A 15 -3.62 13.07 -3.61
C VAL A 15 -3.13 12.05 -4.64
N PHE A 16 -4.01 11.15 -5.09
CA PHE A 16 -3.65 10.20 -6.14
C PHE A 16 -3.32 10.88 -7.46
N GLN A 17 -4.10 11.88 -7.86
CA GLN A 17 -3.84 12.69 -9.05
C GLN A 17 -2.45 13.36 -8.97
N ALA A 18 -2.14 14.05 -7.88
CA ALA A 18 -0.81 14.67 -7.69
C ALA A 18 0.33 13.64 -7.75
N SER A 19 0.11 12.42 -7.24
CA SER A 19 1.11 11.35 -7.29
C SER A 19 1.33 10.73 -8.68
N THR A 20 0.43 11.00 -9.63
CA THR A 20 0.53 10.48 -11.01
C THR A 20 1.34 11.35 -11.95
N GLU A 21 1.43 12.65 -11.66
CA GLU A 21 2.08 13.65 -12.52
C GLU A 21 3.54 13.30 -12.84
N LYS A 22 4.24 12.66 -11.88
CA LYS A 22 5.64 12.27 -12.04
C LYS A 22 5.84 10.89 -12.70
N ARG A 23 4.77 10.11 -12.86
CA ARG A 23 4.85 8.69 -13.22
C ARG A 23 4.15 8.35 -14.53
N ASN A 24 3.44 9.30 -15.16
CA ASN A 24 2.64 9.08 -16.35
C ASN A 24 1.66 7.89 -16.19
N LEU A 25 1.05 7.77 -15.01
CA LEU A 25 0.10 6.71 -14.69
C LEU A 25 -1.30 7.29 -14.56
N ALA A 26 -2.33 6.51 -14.85
CA ALA A 26 -3.70 6.93 -14.52
C ALA A 26 -3.89 6.92 -12.99
N PRO A 27 -4.57 7.92 -12.39
CA PRO A 27 -4.84 7.95 -10.95
C PRO A 27 -5.46 6.67 -10.40
N LYS A 28 -6.32 6.02 -11.19
CA LYS A 28 -6.95 4.73 -10.85
C LYS A 28 -5.93 3.59 -10.65
N ILE A 29 -4.80 3.60 -11.37
CA ILE A 29 -3.74 2.60 -11.21
C ILE A 29 -3.03 2.80 -9.88
N VAL A 30 -2.70 4.05 -9.55
CA VAL A 30 -2.02 4.37 -8.29
C VAL A 30 -2.92 4.10 -7.08
N GLU A 31 -4.21 4.40 -7.19
CA GLU A 31 -5.20 4.09 -6.15
C GLU A 31 -5.32 2.57 -5.93
N LYS A 32 -5.38 1.78 -7.00
CA LYS A 32 -5.37 0.31 -6.92
C LYS A 32 -4.13 -0.21 -6.19
N ASP A 33 -2.94 0.23 -6.62
CA ASP A 33 -1.67 -0.24 -6.03
C ASP A 33 -1.55 0.17 -4.56
N PHE A 34 -1.99 1.39 -4.23
CA PHE A 34 -2.07 1.85 -2.85
C PHE A 34 -2.94 0.92 -1.98
N CYS A 35 -4.13 0.55 -2.46
CA CYS A 35 -5.04 -0.34 -1.73
C CYS A 35 -4.45 -1.73 -1.52
N VAL A 36 -3.77 -2.30 -2.52
CA VAL A 36 -3.09 -3.60 -2.40
C VAL A 36 -1.98 -3.53 -1.35
N CYS A 37 -1.09 -2.54 -1.45
CA CYS A 37 0.01 -2.38 -0.50
C CYS A 37 -0.49 -2.14 0.93
N TRP A 38 -1.56 -1.35 1.09
CA TRP A 38 -2.19 -1.14 2.38
C TRP A 38 -2.78 -2.44 2.94
N LEU A 39 -3.52 -3.21 2.13
CA LEU A 39 -4.13 -4.47 2.58
C LEU A 39 -3.05 -5.48 3.01
N VAL A 40 -1.99 -5.62 2.23
CA VAL A 40 -0.85 -6.47 2.57
C VAL A 40 -0.22 -6.03 3.89
N GLN A 41 0.01 -4.73 4.08
CA GLN A 41 0.50 -4.19 5.36
C GLN A 41 -0.44 -4.55 6.52
N GLN A 42 -1.75 -4.43 6.36
CA GLN A 42 -2.71 -4.80 7.40
C GLN A 42 -2.65 -6.28 7.73
N LEU A 43 -2.59 -7.15 6.72
CA LEU A 43 -2.47 -8.60 6.93
C LEU A 43 -1.24 -8.92 7.79
N PHE A 44 -0.07 -8.38 7.44
CA PHE A 44 1.15 -8.61 8.23
C PHE A 44 1.13 -7.94 9.62
N ASN A 45 0.34 -6.89 9.82
CA ASN A 45 0.16 -6.26 11.13
C ASN A 45 -0.84 -7.01 12.03
N VAL A 46 -1.72 -7.86 11.48
CA VAL A 46 -2.63 -8.68 12.28
C VAL A 46 -1.82 -9.78 12.99
N GLN A 47 -1.78 -9.71 14.32
CA GLN A 47 -0.99 -10.62 15.18
C GLN A 47 -1.23 -12.12 14.91
N ALA A 48 -2.40 -12.49 14.37
CA ALA A 48 -2.69 -13.86 13.97
C ALA A 48 -1.70 -14.40 12.92
N LEU A 49 -1.17 -13.55 12.02
CA LEU A 49 -0.12 -13.94 11.07
C LEU A 49 1.28 -13.96 11.71
N ASN A 50 1.52 -13.19 12.78
CA ASN A 50 2.79 -13.25 13.53
C ASN A 50 2.97 -14.60 14.23
N SER A 51 1.88 -15.24 14.67
CA SER A 51 1.91 -16.60 15.25
C SER A 51 2.26 -17.68 14.23
N TYR A 52 1.92 -17.50 12.93
CA TYR A 52 2.39 -18.36 11.84
C TYR A 52 3.77 -17.97 11.30
N SER A 53 4.25 -16.76 11.62
CA SER A 53 5.50 -16.15 11.15
C SER A 53 6.74 -16.50 11.99
N GLY A 54 6.71 -17.57 12.79
CA GLY A 54 7.94 -18.15 13.35
C GLY A 54 8.92 -18.68 12.28
N ARG A 55 8.54 -18.69 10.98
CA ARG A 55 9.34 -19.19 9.86
C ARG A 55 9.55 -18.22 8.69
N VAL A 56 9.02 -17.00 8.72
CA VAL A 56 9.23 -16.04 7.61
C VAL A 56 10.17 -14.95 8.08
N LYS A 57 11.46 -15.12 7.76
CA LYS A 57 12.45 -14.05 7.89
C LYS A 57 11.96 -12.84 7.09
N LYS A 58 12.06 -11.65 7.69
CA LYS A 58 11.77 -10.35 7.05
C LYS A 58 12.18 -10.41 5.58
N VAL A 59 11.20 -10.42 4.68
CA VAL A 59 11.46 -10.22 3.26
C VAL A 59 11.70 -8.74 3.11
N ASP A 60 12.97 -8.37 2.96
CA ASP A 60 13.35 -7.04 2.54
C ASP A 60 12.74 -6.82 1.15
N VAL A 61 11.69 -6.00 1.09
CA VAL A 61 10.96 -5.69 -0.15
C VAL A 61 11.89 -5.09 -1.21
N ALA A 62 13.04 -4.55 -0.80
CA ALA A 62 14.12 -4.09 -1.67
C ALA A 62 14.82 -5.21 -2.48
N LEU A 63 14.73 -6.48 -2.07
CA LEU A 63 15.35 -7.61 -2.76
C LEU A 63 14.43 -8.25 -3.81
N ALA A 64 13.11 -8.02 -3.74
CA ALA A 64 12.13 -8.66 -4.62
C ALA A 64 11.91 -7.93 -5.97
N LEU A 65 12.59 -6.82 -6.21
CA LEU A 65 12.50 -6.01 -7.43
C LEU A 65 13.85 -5.86 -8.16
N ARG A 66 14.73 -6.86 -8.05
CA ARG A 66 15.90 -7.01 -8.94
C ARG A 66 15.65 -8.13 -9.94
#